data_AF-A0A964LCT3-F1
#
_entry.id   AF-A0A964LCT3-F1
#
_cell.length_a   1.000
_cell.length_b   1.000
_cell.length_c   1.000
_cell.angle_alpha   90.00
_cell.angle_beta   90.00
_cell.angle_gamma   90.00
#
_symmetry.space_group_name_H-M   'P 1'
#
loop_
_entity.id
_entity.type
_entity.pdbx_description
1 polymer ?
#
loop_
_entity_poly.entity_id
_entity_poly.type
_entity_poly.pdbx_seq_one_letter_code
_entity_poly.pdbx_strand_id
1 'polypeptide(L)'
;MPTSVAVFLDFNLPNATTWFYFSSLLAVALFFKFSRLLCVRNLDVGMMFLLAPGLLLVLASRPQPVAPEQHPAAHVATLIGRGAVADSPGGLAVDVTHFAQQCGPALERSTGLWIGYLWLLVGSVYFFCRCLLDLTLVQRPALAPNLQTGGLAWLAGALLICLLAVAYRQVERHINPVPSPSSAAMPLLHPYDQSVFAVAILWRGWPVWAVAALAFAGHVAVIGLLVVIAWRHFQDVAAGVAGAAFYLMLPYTGASVGQIHHVLPMALFLGTVLTFRFPALTGALLGVASAATYFPLFVLPIWLGFYRNRGVGRFLAAFLIAFAACLAGIASMLWLEGEKGEVGQSIQLAMESTAWQPWKSPTTEGFWTGVHSVYRIPIFLLFLSFVVATMFWPAPKNLAHVIALSAAVFISLQWWGADQGGVYILWYVPLLLLLVFRPNLQDRVALPIDTENDWLMRSLRWCLRKVRRILKRPEPAAVDVLKNGRGA
;
A
#
# COMPACT_ATOMS: atom_id res chain seq x y z
N MET A 1 -28.43 25.35 -31.52
CA MET A 1 -29.14 24.56 -30.49
C MET A 1 -28.19 23.47 -30.02
N PRO A 2 -27.87 23.35 -28.72
CA PRO A 2 -27.14 22.18 -28.25
C PRO A 2 -28.02 20.96 -28.55
N THR A 3 -27.50 20.02 -29.33
CA THR A 3 -28.23 18.82 -29.75
C THR A 3 -28.56 18.00 -28.50
N SER A 4 -29.81 17.57 -28.36
CA SER A 4 -30.32 16.75 -27.24
C SER A 4 -29.50 15.47 -27.00
N VAL A 5 -28.71 15.05 -28.00
CA VAL A 5 -27.74 13.94 -27.95
C VAL A 5 -26.58 14.23 -26.99
N ALA A 6 -26.16 15.48 -26.83
CA ALA A 6 -25.04 15.85 -25.96
C ALA A 6 -25.29 15.48 -24.49
N VAL A 7 -26.55 15.45 -24.03
CA VAL A 7 -26.89 15.11 -22.64
C VAL A 7 -26.49 13.66 -22.27
N PHE A 8 -26.48 12.74 -23.24
CA PHE A 8 -26.07 11.34 -23.04
C PHE A 8 -24.55 11.14 -23.17
N LEU A 9 -23.84 12.12 -23.71
CA LEU A 9 -22.39 12.10 -23.89
C LEU A 9 -21.65 12.94 -22.84
N ASP A 10 -22.35 13.86 -22.16
CA ASP A 10 -21.85 14.65 -21.03
C ASP A 10 -21.85 13.84 -19.71
N PHE A 11 -21.17 12.68 -19.74
CA PHE A 11 -21.03 11.81 -18.58
C PHE A 11 -19.93 12.34 -17.65
N ASN A 12 -20.34 13.13 -16.66
CA ASN A 12 -19.46 13.57 -15.59
C ASN A 12 -19.37 12.48 -14.52
N LEU A 13 -18.19 11.85 -14.42
CA LEU A 13 -17.88 10.93 -13.34
C LEU A 13 -18.07 11.63 -11.99
N PRO A 14 -18.66 10.94 -10.99
CA PRO A 14 -18.88 11.54 -9.68
C PRO A 14 -17.55 12.01 -9.08
N ASN A 15 -17.54 13.22 -8.52
CA ASN A 15 -16.39 13.70 -7.78
C ASN A 15 -16.15 12.82 -6.53
N ALA A 16 -14.96 12.90 -5.94
CA ALA A 16 -14.55 12.03 -4.82
C ALA A 16 -15.50 12.10 -3.62
N THR A 17 -16.03 13.28 -3.32
CA THR A 17 -17.00 13.52 -2.24
C THR A 17 -18.34 12.85 -2.50
N THR A 18 -18.89 12.99 -3.71
CA THR A 18 -20.14 12.33 -4.12
C THR A 18 -19.99 10.82 -4.10
N TRP A 19 -18.85 10.31 -4.60
CA TRP A 19 -18.55 8.88 -4.53
C TRP A 19 -18.52 8.37 -3.09
N PHE A 20 -17.86 9.09 -2.18
CA PHE A 20 -17.80 8.75 -0.76
C PHE A 20 -19.20 8.59 -0.15
N TYR A 21 -20.07 9.59 -0.29
CA TYR A 21 -21.40 9.52 0.31
C TYR A 21 -22.23 8.37 -0.26
N PHE A 22 -22.33 8.24 -1.58
CA PHE A 22 -23.13 7.17 -2.19
C PHE A 22 -22.58 5.77 -1.92
N SER A 23 -21.26 5.59 -1.99
CA SER A 23 -20.64 4.30 -1.66
C SER A 23 -20.77 3.96 -0.18
N SER A 24 -20.72 4.93 0.73
CA SER A 24 -20.92 4.70 2.18
C SER A 24 -22.36 4.26 2.50
N LEU A 25 -23.36 4.92 1.90
CA LEU A 25 -24.77 4.57 2.09
C LEU A 25 -25.05 3.18 1.52
N LEU A 26 -24.52 2.90 0.33
CA LEU A 26 -24.61 1.57 -0.28
C LEU A 26 -23.88 0.51 0.56
N ALA A 27 -22.71 0.82 1.12
CA ALA A 27 -21.97 -0.11 1.97
C ALA A 27 -22.75 -0.43 3.26
N VAL A 28 -23.39 0.56 3.88
CA VAL A 28 -24.30 0.35 5.00
C VAL A 28 -25.44 -0.58 4.58
N ALA A 29 -26.13 -0.28 3.48
CA ALA A 29 -27.25 -1.10 3.01
C ALA A 29 -26.84 -2.56 2.73
N LEU A 30 -25.68 -2.78 2.11
CA LEU A 30 -25.23 -4.09 1.67
C LEU A 30 -24.52 -4.92 2.75
N PHE A 31 -23.84 -4.30 3.71
CA PHE A 31 -22.96 -5.01 4.64
C PHE A 31 -23.33 -4.84 6.13
N PHE A 32 -24.18 -3.88 6.51
CA PHE A 32 -24.60 -3.75 7.90
C PHE A 32 -25.55 -4.86 8.33
N LYS A 33 -25.36 -5.32 9.57
CA LYS A 33 -26.34 -6.17 10.25
C LYS A 33 -27.32 -5.28 10.97
N PHE A 34 -28.51 -5.10 10.41
CA PHE A 34 -29.53 -4.27 11.03
C PHE A 34 -30.09 -4.87 12.33
N SER A 35 -30.07 -6.20 12.48
CA SER A 35 -30.47 -6.86 13.74
C SER A 35 -29.47 -6.69 14.89
N ARG A 36 -28.23 -6.25 14.63
CA ARG A 36 -27.21 -5.98 15.65
C ARG A 36 -26.32 -4.82 15.20
N LEU A 37 -26.79 -3.60 15.40
CA LEU A 37 -26.13 -2.39 14.91
C LEU A 37 -24.70 -2.21 15.47
N LEU A 38 -24.49 -2.41 16.77
CA LEU A 38 -23.22 -2.15 17.46
C LEU A 38 -22.24 -3.35 17.47
N CYS A 39 -22.25 -4.17 16.42
CA CYS A 39 -21.30 -5.27 16.31
C CYS A 39 -19.94 -4.80 15.76
N VAL A 40 -18.84 -5.44 16.18
CA VAL A 40 -17.47 -5.21 15.68
C VAL A 40 -17.43 -5.20 14.16
N ARG A 41 -18.26 -6.02 13.52
CA ARG A 41 -18.44 -6.10 12.08
C ARG A 41 -18.93 -4.79 11.44
N ASN A 42 -20.00 -4.21 11.95
CA ASN A 42 -20.52 -2.94 11.43
C ASN A 42 -19.54 -1.81 11.75
N LEU A 43 -18.85 -1.90 12.90
CA LEU A 43 -17.79 -0.97 13.26
C LEU A 43 -16.64 -1.02 12.25
N ASP A 44 -16.18 -2.22 11.85
CA ASP A 44 -15.13 -2.38 10.83
C ASP A 44 -15.54 -1.75 9.49
N VAL A 45 -16.78 -1.95 9.03
CA VAL A 45 -17.31 -1.29 7.82
C VAL A 45 -17.36 0.23 7.98
N GLY A 46 -17.92 0.74 9.08
CA GLY A 46 -18.03 2.18 9.33
C GLY A 46 -16.66 2.85 9.42
N MET A 47 -15.73 2.27 10.18
CA MET A 47 -14.36 2.76 10.33
C MET A 47 -13.61 2.74 9.00
N MET A 48 -13.89 1.77 8.12
CA MET A 48 -13.27 1.74 6.78
C MET A 48 -13.72 2.91 5.92
N PHE A 49 -14.92 3.46 6.11
CA PHE A 49 -15.34 4.69 5.44
C PHE A 49 -14.88 5.95 6.19
N LEU A 50 -14.64 5.86 7.50
CA LEU A 50 -14.25 7.00 8.32
C LEU A 50 -12.82 7.51 8.04
N LEU A 51 -11.96 6.78 7.32
CA LEU A 51 -10.68 7.36 6.84
C LEU A 51 -10.89 8.34 5.67
N ALA A 52 -12.00 8.24 4.93
CA ALA A 52 -12.23 8.99 3.71
C ALA A 52 -12.33 10.51 3.91
N PRO A 53 -12.98 11.04 4.99
CA PRO A 53 -12.94 12.46 5.29
C PRO A 53 -11.51 13.03 5.37
N GLY A 54 -10.59 12.32 6.03
CA GLY A 54 -9.18 12.72 6.11
C GLY A 54 -8.52 12.77 4.73
N LEU A 55 -8.74 11.74 3.91
CA LEU A 55 -8.22 11.72 2.53
C LEU A 55 -8.82 12.84 1.67
N LEU A 56 -10.14 13.08 1.76
CA LEU A 56 -10.81 14.15 1.03
C LEU A 56 -10.27 15.53 1.44
N LEU A 57 -9.98 15.73 2.73
CA LEU A 57 -9.40 16.98 3.22
C LEU A 57 -7.98 17.18 2.69
N VAL A 58 -7.15 16.12 2.64
CA VAL A 58 -5.83 16.17 1.99
C VAL A 58 -5.98 16.56 0.51
N LEU A 59 -6.86 15.86 -0.22
CA LEU A 59 -7.10 16.12 -1.65
C LEU A 59 -7.59 17.55 -1.91
N ALA A 60 -8.49 18.07 -1.07
CA ALA A 60 -9.06 19.41 -1.21
C ALA A 60 -8.09 20.53 -0.83
N SER A 61 -7.15 20.25 0.08
CA SER A 61 -6.19 21.24 0.60
C SER A 61 -4.90 21.33 -0.22
N ARG A 62 -4.67 20.39 -1.16
CA ARG A 62 -3.49 20.42 -2.02
C ARG A 62 -3.48 21.63 -2.96
N PRO A 63 -2.34 22.32 -3.09
CA PRO A 63 -2.24 23.48 -3.98
C PRO A 63 -2.55 23.09 -5.42
N GLN A 64 -3.43 23.85 -6.08
CA GLN A 64 -3.43 23.89 -7.55
C GLN A 64 -2.15 24.58 -8.04
N PRO A 65 -1.67 24.30 -9.26
CA PRO A 65 -0.57 25.07 -9.85
C PRO A 65 -1.02 26.52 -9.95
N VAL A 66 -0.51 27.37 -9.06
CA VAL A 66 -0.79 28.80 -9.07
C VAL A 66 0.29 29.49 -9.89
N ALA A 67 -0.07 30.48 -10.70
CA ALA A 67 0.90 31.28 -11.43
C ALA A 67 1.98 31.83 -10.46
N PRO A 68 3.28 31.90 -10.86
CA PRO A 68 4.38 32.32 -9.99
C PRO A 68 4.14 33.65 -9.25
N GLU A 69 3.36 34.54 -9.84
CA GLU A 69 3.00 35.86 -9.30
C GLU A 69 2.16 35.79 -8.01
N GLN A 70 1.46 34.69 -7.78
CA GLN A 70 0.62 34.47 -6.58
C GLN A 70 1.37 33.66 -5.50
N HIS A 71 2.66 33.39 -5.69
CA HIS A 71 3.45 32.66 -4.70
C HIS A 71 3.75 33.57 -3.49
N PRO A 72 3.51 33.11 -2.24
CA PRO A 72 3.68 33.94 -1.04
C PRO A 72 5.12 34.46 -0.89
N ALA A 73 6.13 33.72 -1.36
CA ALA A 73 7.52 34.17 -1.37
C ALA A 73 7.77 35.39 -2.30
N ALA A 74 7.15 35.42 -3.49
CA ALA A 74 7.23 36.56 -4.40
C ALA A 74 6.54 37.79 -3.80
N HIS A 75 5.45 37.57 -3.06
CA HIS A 75 4.78 38.63 -2.31
C HIS A 75 5.58 39.11 -1.09
N VAL A 76 6.23 38.23 -0.33
CA VAL A 76 7.16 38.62 0.75
C VAL A 76 8.29 39.48 0.20
N ALA A 77 8.88 39.09 -0.94
CA ALA A 77 9.90 39.90 -1.60
C ALA A 77 9.35 41.27 -2.04
N THR A 78 8.12 41.32 -2.52
CA THR A 78 7.42 42.57 -2.89
C THR A 78 7.12 43.43 -1.66
N LEU A 79 6.71 42.83 -0.54
CA LEU A 79 6.42 43.51 0.73
C LEU A 79 7.70 44.08 1.35
N ILE A 80 8.80 43.32 1.33
CA ILE A 80 10.11 43.79 1.80
C ILE A 80 10.59 44.94 0.91
N GLY A 81 10.44 44.81 -0.42
CA GLY A 81 10.80 45.87 -1.36
C GLY A 81 9.96 47.14 -1.20
N ARG A 82 8.66 47.03 -0.91
CA ARG A 82 7.76 48.18 -0.69
C ARG A 82 7.86 48.77 0.71
N GLY A 83 8.07 47.95 1.73
CA GLY A 83 8.32 48.39 3.10
C GLY A 83 9.62 49.18 3.25
N ALA A 84 10.61 48.91 2.40
CA ALA A 84 11.83 49.72 2.28
C ALA A 84 11.59 51.12 1.67
N VAL A 85 10.43 51.36 1.04
CA VAL A 85 10.05 52.60 0.33
C VAL A 85 8.83 53.28 1.00
N ALA A 86 8.31 52.73 2.11
CA ALA A 86 7.10 53.24 2.74
C ALA A 86 7.37 54.51 3.57
N ASP A 87 6.92 55.66 3.09
CA ASP A 87 7.08 56.98 3.74
C ASP A 87 6.15 57.20 4.95
N SER A 88 5.24 56.28 5.28
CA SER A 88 4.31 56.45 6.40
C SER A 88 3.85 55.14 7.07
N PRO A 89 3.54 55.15 8.39
CA PRO A 89 3.06 53.99 9.14
C PRO A 89 1.73 53.41 8.62
N GLY A 90 0.89 54.23 8.00
CA GLY A 90 -0.41 53.83 7.45
C GLY A 90 -0.30 52.95 6.19
N GLY A 91 0.69 53.21 5.32
CA GLY A 91 0.96 52.37 4.14
C GLY A 91 1.41 50.97 4.54
N LEU A 92 2.26 50.88 5.56
CA LEU A 92 2.75 49.60 6.09
C LEU A 92 1.63 48.76 6.73
N ALA A 93 0.67 49.40 7.40
CA ALA A 93 -0.49 48.72 7.98
C ALA A 93 -1.41 48.11 6.90
N VAL A 94 -1.63 48.83 5.80
CA VAL A 94 -2.42 48.33 4.64
C VAL A 94 -1.71 47.13 4.00
N ASP A 95 -0.39 47.20 3.81
CA ASP A 95 0.41 46.11 3.25
C ASP A 95 0.41 44.86 4.15
N VAL A 96 0.48 45.03 5.47
CA VAL A 96 0.37 43.92 6.43
C VAL A 96 -1.03 43.31 6.42
N THR A 97 -2.10 44.10 6.32
CA THR A 97 -3.47 43.55 6.18
C THR A 97 -3.65 42.79 4.86
N HIS A 98 -3.09 43.29 3.76
CA HIS A 98 -3.14 42.61 2.47
C HIS A 98 -2.33 41.30 2.50
N PHE A 99 -1.15 41.32 3.13
CA PHE A 99 -0.36 40.11 3.38
C PHE A 99 -1.12 39.09 4.23
N ALA A 100 -1.76 39.52 5.32
CA ALA A 100 -2.56 38.63 6.18
C ALA A 100 -3.75 38.01 5.43
N GLN A 101 -4.46 38.80 4.61
CA GLN A 101 -5.54 38.31 3.76
C GLN A 101 -5.08 37.30 2.71
N GLN A 102 -3.85 37.44 2.19
CA GLN A 102 -3.28 36.51 1.21
C GLN A 102 -2.67 35.26 1.85
N CYS A 103 -2.08 35.38 3.04
CA CYS A 103 -1.54 34.26 3.80
C CYS A 103 -2.62 33.41 4.47
N GLY A 104 -3.78 33.99 4.81
CA GLY A 104 -4.91 33.28 5.41
C GLY A 104 -5.28 32.00 4.63
N PRO A 105 -5.60 32.09 3.33
CA PRO A 105 -5.92 30.91 2.51
C PRO A 105 -4.78 29.89 2.42
N ALA A 106 -3.51 30.33 2.42
CA ALA A 106 -2.36 29.41 2.41
C ALA A 106 -2.21 28.67 3.75
N LEU A 107 -2.40 29.38 4.86
CA LEU A 107 -2.37 28.81 6.20
C LEU A 107 -3.54 27.84 6.41
N GLU A 108 -4.74 28.19 5.97
CA GLU A 108 -5.92 27.32 6.00
C GLU A 108 -5.68 26.01 5.24
N ARG A 109 -5.09 26.09 4.03
CA ARG A 109 -4.70 24.89 3.27
C ARG A 109 -3.67 24.05 4.00
N SER A 110 -2.61 24.67 4.54
CA SER A 110 -1.58 23.93 5.29
C SER A 110 -2.15 23.25 6.54
N THR A 111 -3.07 23.92 7.22
CA THR A 111 -3.79 23.40 8.39
C THR A 111 -4.70 22.24 7.98
N GLY A 112 -5.45 22.40 6.89
CA GLY A 112 -6.29 21.36 6.31
C GLY A 112 -5.50 20.11 5.91
N LEU A 113 -4.35 20.27 5.26
CA LEU A 113 -3.43 19.16 4.95
C LEU A 113 -3.01 18.43 6.22
N TRP A 114 -2.51 19.16 7.22
CA TRP A 114 -2.02 18.55 8.46
C TRP A 114 -3.13 17.83 9.24
N ILE A 115 -4.32 18.44 9.35
CA ILE A 115 -5.50 17.80 9.96
C ILE A 115 -5.90 16.54 9.17
N GLY A 116 -5.87 16.59 7.83
CA GLY A 116 -6.19 15.46 6.98
C GLY A 116 -5.24 14.28 7.21
N TYR A 117 -3.93 14.54 7.25
CA TYR A 117 -2.94 13.50 7.58
C TYR A 117 -3.10 12.98 9.01
N LEU A 118 -3.27 13.86 10.01
CA LEU A 118 -3.50 13.46 11.39
C LEU A 118 -4.73 12.54 11.51
N TRP A 119 -5.82 12.87 10.82
CA TRP A 119 -7.03 12.06 10.79
C TRP A 119 -6.77 10.65 10.25
N LEU A 120 -6.02 10.55 9.13
CA LEU A 120 -5.64 9.26 8.55
C LEU A 120 -4.77 8.43 9.51
N LEU A 121 -3.80 9.07 10.17
CA LEU A 121 -2.94 8.40 11.15
C LEU A 121 -3.74 7.90 12.35
N VAL A 122 -4.56 8.76 12.96
CA VAL A 122 -5.42 8.39 14.11
C VAL A 122 -6.39 7.27 13.73
N GLY A 123 -7.08 7.38 12.60
CA GLY A 123 -7.98 6.34 12.12
C GLY A 123 -7.28 5.01 11.84
N SER A 124 -6.03 5.04 11.40
CA SER A 124 -5.23 3.83 11.18
C SER A 124 -4.86 3.11 12.50
N VAL A 125 -4.81 3.81 13.64
CA VAL A 125 -4.59 3.20 14.97
C VAL A 125 -5.70 2.20 15.31
N TYR A 126 -6.96 2.52 14.98
CA TYR A 126 -8.08 1.58 15.15
C TYR A 126 -7.80 0.26 14.43
N PHE A 127 -7.40 0.32 13.16
CA PHE A 127 -7.13 -0.88 12.36
C PHE A 127 -5.90 -1.66 12.85
N PHE A 128 -4.86 -0.97 13.32
CA PHE A 128 -3.72 -1.62 13.96
C PHE A 128 -4.15 -2.41 15.20
N CYS A 129 -4.87 -1.76 16.14
CA CYS A 129 -5.39 -2.42 17.33
C CYS A 129 -6.34 -3.57 16.96
N ARG A 130 -7.21 -3.36 15.96
CA ARG A 130 -8.11 -4.38 15.43
C ARG A 130 -7.36 -5.59 14.90
N CYS A 131 -6.25 -5.41 14.19
CA CYS A 131 -5.37 -6.50 13.72
C CYS A 131 -4.75 -7.28 14.88
N LEU A 132 -4.34 -6.61 15.97
CA LEU A 132 -3.78 -7.28 17.15
C LEU A 132 -4.84 -8.03 17.95
N LEU A 133 -6.01 -7.44 18.18
CA LEU A 133 -7.17 -8.10 18.80
C LEU A 133 -7.59 -9.33 17.98
N ASP A 134 -7.39 -9.28 16.67
CA ASP A 134 -7.70 -10.39 15.78
C ASP A 134 -6.91 -11.67 16.07
N LEU A 135 -5.73 -11.54 16.69
CA LEU A 135 -4.88 -12.67 17.06
C LEU A 135 -5.49 -13.48 18.21
N THR A 136 -6.38 -12.89 19.01
CA THR A 136 -7.03 -13.56 20.16
C THR A 136 -8.44 -14.07 19.84
N LEU A 137 -9.03 -13.68 18.71
CA LEU A 137 -10.42 -14.03 18.36
C LEU A 137 -10.53 -15.42 17.70
N VAL A 138 -11.09 -16.39 18.43
CA VAL A 138 -11.25 -17.81 18.03
C VAL A 138 -12.49 -18.07 17.16
N GLN A 139 -13.63 -17.44 17.45
CA GLN A 139 -14.88 -17.64 16.71
C GLN A 139 -15.38 -16.32 16.11
N ARG A 140 -15.90 -16.41 14.88
CA ARG A 140 -16.39 -15.26 14.12
C ARG A 140 -17.68 -15.63 13.40
N PRO A 141 -18.73 -14.80 13.50
CA PRO A 141 -19.82 -14.88 12.56
C PRO A 141 -19.34 -14.36 11.19
N ALA A 142 -19.41 -15.19 10.15
CA ALA A 142 -19.07 -14.80 8.79
C ALA A 142 -19.87 -13.58 8.32
N LEU A 143 -19.22 -12.70 7.54
CA LEU A 143 -19.84 -11.53 6.94
C LEU A 143 -20.70 -11.94 5.75
N ALA A 144 -21.91 -12.43 6.03
CA ALA A 144 -22.93 -12.58 5.01
C ALA A 144 -23.43 -11.17 4.61
N PRO A 145 -23.24 -10.74 3.35
CA PRO A 145 -23.82 -9.51 2.83
C PRO A 145 -25.33 -9.65 2.68
N ASN A 146 -26.04 -8.52 2.63
CA ASN A 146 -27.50 -8.46 2.48
C ASN A 146 -27.95 -8.69 1.02
N LEU A 147 -27.02 -8.71 0.07
CA LEU A 147 -27.27 -9.03 -1.33
C LEU A 147 -26.66 -10.39 -1.67
N GLN A 148 -27.37 -11.18 -2.47
CA GLN A 148 -26.88 -12.48 -2.95
C GLN A 148 -25.58 -12.36 -3.75
N THR A 149 -24.77 -13.42 -3.75
CA THR A 149 -23.46 -13.45 -4.42
C THR A 149 -23.51 -13.02 -5.88
N GLY A 150 -24.53 -13.46 -6.65
CA GLY A 150 -24.70 -13.06 -8.05
C GLY A 150 -24.94 -11.55 -8.22
N GLY A 151 -25.73 -10.93 -7.32
CA GLY A 151 -25.96 -9.49 -7.31
C GLY A 151 -24.70 -8.69 -6.95
N LEU A 152 -23.90 -9.19 -6.01
CA LEU A 152 -22.61 -8.59 -5.68
C LEU A 152 -21.59 -8.72 -6.80
N ALA A 153 -21.56 -9.87 -7.49
CA ALA A 153 -20.68 -10.06 -8.64
C ALA A 153 -21.05 -9.10 -9.78
N TRP A 154 -22.35 -8.92 -10.04
CA TRP A 154 -22.83 -7.94 -11.01
C TRP A 154 -22.46 -6.50 -10.62
N LEU A 155 -22.70 -6.13 -9.36
CA LEU A 155 -22.31 -4.82 -8.82
C LEU A 155 -20.80 -4.58 -8.96
N ALA A 156 -19.97 -5.56 -8.58
CA ALA A 156 -18.52 -5.48 -8.73
C ALA A 156 -18.11 -5.29 -10.21
N GLY A 157 -18.74 -6.04 -11.13
CA GLY A 157 -18.51 -5.87 -12.57
C GLY A 157 -18.88 -4.48 -13.08
N ALA A 158 -20.03 -3.95 -12.67
CA ALA A 158 -20.46 -2.60 -13.04
C ALA A 158 -19.52 -1.51 -12.49
N LEU A 159 -19.13 -1.61 -11.21
CA LEU A 159 -18.17 -0.68 -10.60
C LEU A 159 -16.81 -0.73 -11.29
N LEU A 160 -16.35 -1.92 -11.68
CA LEU A 160 -15.09 -2.12 -12.38
C LEU A 160 -15.09 -1.42 -13.76
N ILE A 161 -16.20 -1.51 -14.51
CA ILE A 161 -16.37 -0.79 -15.79
C ILE A 161 -16.33 0.73 -15.57
N CYS A 162 -17.02 1.25 -14.56
CA CYS A 162 -16.98 2.68 -14.24
C CYS A 162 -15.57 3.13 -13.83
N LEU A 163 -14.89 2.35 -13.01
CA LEU A 163 -13.54 2.66 -12.51
C LEU A 163 -12.48 2.59 -13.61
N LEU A 164 -12.68 1.82 -14.69
CA LEU A 164 -11.81 1.84 -15.87
C LEU A 164 -11.77 3.23 -16.50
N ALA A 165 -12.95 3.85 -16.70
CA ALA A 165 -13.04 5.20 -17.24
C ALA A 165 -12.40 6.24 -16.31
N VAL A 166 -12.58 6.08 -14.99
CA VAL A 166 -11.91 6.93 -13.98
C VAL A 166 -10.39 6.79 -14.04
N ALA A 167 -9.88 5.56 -14.13
CA ALA A 167 -8.44 5.28 -14.20
C ALA A 167 -7.81 5.97 -15.40
N TYR A 168 -8.40 5.80 -16.59
CA TYR A 168 -7.92 6.45 -17.80
C TYR A 168 -7.88 7.98 -17.65
N ARG A 169 -8.96 8.60 -17.16
CA ARG A 169 -9.00 10.07 -16.96
C ARG A 169 -8.01 10.55 -15.91
N GLN A 170 -7.76 9.79 -14.84
CA GLN A 170 -6.77 10.15 -13.83
C GLN A 170 -5.35 10.13 -14.40
N VAL A 171 -5.00 9.09 -15.16
CA VAL A 171 -3.67 9.00 -15.80
C VAL A 171 -3.51 10.07 -16.89
N GLU A 172 -4.54 10.31 -17.70
CA GLU A 172 -4.53 11.35 -18.74
C GLU A 172 -4.27 12.73 -18.13
N ARG A 173 -4.98 13.10 -17.05
CA ARG A 173 -4.77 14.37 -16.36
C ARG A 173 -3.38 14.54 -15.75
N HIS A 174 -2.70 13.44 -15.45
CA HIS A 174 -1.35 13.48 -14.89
C HIS A 174 -0.29 13.69 -15.97
N ILE A 175 -0.41 12.96 -17.09
CA ILE A 175 0.56 13.05 -18.19
C ILE A 175 0.31 14.32 -19.04
N ASN A 176 -0.95 14.68 -19.26
CA ASN A 176 -1.38 15.84 -20.03
C ASN A 176 -2.23 16.79 -19.15
N PRO A 177 -1.60 17.59 -18.27
CA PRO A 177 -2.35 18.50 -17.39
C PRO A 177 -3.06 19.58 -18.21
N VAL A 178 -4.39 19.58 -18.19
CA VAL A 178 -5.19 20.68 -18.76
C VAL A 178 -5.26 21.80 -17.73
N PRO A 179 -4.94 23.07 -18.09
CA PRO A 179 -5.18 24.21 -17.22
C PRO A 179 -6.70 24.43 -17.11
N SER A 180 -7.33 23.86 -16.08
CA SER A 180 -8.76 23.98 -15.85
C SER A 180 -9.03 24.67 -14.51
N PRO A 181 -9.76 25.81 -14.50
CA PRO A 181 -10.04 26.58 -13.28
C PRO A 181 -11.07 25.92 -12.35
N SER A 182 -11.71 24.80 -12.73
CA SER A 182 -12.89 24.25 -12.05
C SER A 182 -12.77 22.81 -11.54
N SER A 183 -11.62 22.15 -11.66
CA SER A 183 -11.43 20.76 -11.19
C SER A 183 -10.58 20.69 -9.92
N ALA A 184 -11.24 20.65 -8.77
CA ALA A 184 -10.68 20.74 -7.41
C ALA A 184 -9.99 19.46 -6.88
N ALA A 185 -9.39 18.63 -7.74
CA ALA A 185 -8.63 17.48 -7.25
C ALA A 185 -7.44 17.19 -8.18
N MET A 186 -6.26 17.64 -7.80
CA MET A 186 -5.02 17.12 -8.37
C MET A 186 -4.88 15.65 -7.91
N PRO A 187 -4.60 14.70 -8.81
CA PRO A 187 -4.37 13.31 -8.40
C PRO A 187 -3.17 13.22 -7.44
N LEU A 188 -3.17 12.22 -6.53
CA LEU A 188 -2.10 11.96 -5.54
C LEU A 188 -0.77 11.49 -6.15
N LEU A 189 -0.48 11.90 -7.37
CA LEU A 189 0.67 11.43 -8.11
C LEU A 189 1.87 12.32 -7.80
N HIS A 190 2.85 11.72 -7.12
CA HIS A 190 4.20 12.25 -7.15
C HIS A 190 4.68 12.35 -8.60
N PRO A 191 5.34 13.45 -8.98
CA PRO A 191 6.18 13.48 -10.16
C PRO A 191 7.12 12.26 -10.16
N TYR A 192 7.26 11.59 -11.32
CA TYR A 192 8.08 10.38 -11.48
C TYR A 192 9.50 10.56 -10.93
N ASP A 193 10.05 11.77 -11.06
CA ASP A 193 11.37 12.24 -10.65
C ASP A 193 11.58 12.35 -9.13
N GLN A 194 10.52 12.28 -8.32
CA GLN A 194 10.61 12.35 -6.84
C GLN A 194 10.21 11.03 -6.16
N SER A 195 9.84 10.02 -6.94
CA SER A 195 9.34 8.77 -6.39
C SER A 195 10.47 7.83 -5.94
N VAL A 196 10.44 7.43 -4.68
CA VAL A 196 11.38 6.46 -4.07
C VAL A 196 11.04 5.01 -4.48
N PHE A 197 10.02 4.86 -5.34
CA PHE A 197 9.52 3.58 -5.81
C PHE A 197 10.28 3.19 -7.07
N ALA A 198 11.17 2.20 -6.96
CA ALA A 198 11.95 1.66 -8.09
C ALA A 198 11.08 1.25 -9.29
N VAL A 199 9.78 1.03 -9.07
CA VAL A 199 8.82 0.63 -10.08
C VAL A 199 8.26 1.78 -10.91
N ALA A 200 8.34 3.02 -10.43
CA ALA A 200 8.07 4.16 -11.30
C ALA A 200 8.90 4.07 -12.59
N ILE A 201 10.16 3.68 -12.45
CA ILE A 201 11.13 3.51 -13.53
C ILE A 201 10.64 2.60 -14.65
N LEU A 202 9.92 1.52 -14.32
CA LEU A 202 9.51 0.50 -15.28
C LEU A 202 8.53 0.99 -16.35
N TRP A 203 7.75 2.03 -16.05
CA TRP A 203 6.79 2.61 -17.00
C TRP A 203 7.13 4.04 -17.40
N ARG A 204 8.38 4.47 -17.20
CA ARG A 204 8.85 5.78 -17.68
C ARG A 204 8.60 5.86 -19.19
N GLY A 205 7.97 6.94 -19.64
CA GLY A 205 7.74 7.20 -21.06
C GLY A 205 6.66 6.32 -21.71
N TRP A 206 5.92 5.51 -20.95
CA TRP A 206 4.79 4.76 -21.50
C TRP A 206 3.64 5.71 -21.88
N PRO A 207 2.89 5.40 -22.95
CA PRO A 207 1.70 6.18 -23.30
C PRO A 207 0.63 6.04 -22.21
N VAL A 208 -0.23 7.06 -22.08
CA VAL A 208 -1.29 7.15 -21.06
C VAL A 208 -2.09 5.86 -20.93
N TRP A 209 -2.56 5.32 -22.06
CA TRP A 209 -3.42 4.15 -22.06
C TRP A 209 -2.72 2.92 -21.46
N ALA A 210 -1.40 2.79 -21.62
CA ALA A 210 -0.63 1.65 -21.13
C ALA A 210 -0.44 1.73 -19.61
N VAL A 211 -0.12 2.93 -19.10
CA VAL A 211 -0.04 3.20 -17.65
C VAL A 211 -1.39 2.98 -16.98
N ALA A 212 -2.47 3.49 -17.59
CA ALA A 212 -3.84 3.27 -17.10
C ALA A 212 -4.24 1.79 -17.11
N ALA A 213 -3.92 1.07 -18.18
CA ALA A 213 -4.18 -0.36 -18.29
C ALA A 213 -3.42 -1.16 -17.22
N LEU A 214 -2.16 -0.81 -16.93
CA LEU A 214 -1.37 -1.46 -15.89
C LEU A 214 -1.93 -1.19 -14.48
N ALA A 215 -2.31 0.05 -14.18
CA ALA A 215 -2.94 0.40 -12.91
C ALA A 215 -4.25 -0.39 -12.72
N PHE A 216 -5.10 -0.38 -13.75
CA PHE A 216 -6.37 -1.09 -13.76
C PHE A 216 -6.19 -2.62 -13.63
N ALA A 217 -5.22 -3.20 -14.35
CA ALA A 217 -4.88 -4.60 -14.23
C ALA A 217 -4.43 -4.96 -12.81
N GLY A 218 -3.75 -4.05 -12.10
CA GLY A 218 -3.45 -4.19 -10.67
C GLY A 218 -4.70 -4.34 -9.81
N HIS A 219 -5.73 -3.52 -10.04
CA HIS A 219 -7.01 -3.63 -9.33
C HIS A 219 -7.75 -4.93 -9.67
N VAL A 220 -7.76 -5.34 -10.95
CA VAL A 220 -8.31 -6.62 -11.40
C VAL A 220 -7.60 -7.80 -10.73
N ALA A 221 -6.27 -7.73 -10.59
CA ALA A 221 -5.50 -8.74 -9.88
C ALA A 221 -5.86 -8.78 -8.39
N VAL A 222 -6.03 -7.63 -7.72
CA VAL A 222 -6.46 -7.57 -6.31
C VAL A 222 -7.83 -8.24 -6.14
N ILE A 223 -8.85 -7.88 -6.92
CA ILE A 223 -10.19 -8.48 -6.79
C ILE A 223 -10.18 -9.98 -7.10
N GLY A 224 -9.43 -10.40 -8.12
CA GLY A 224 -9.29 -11.81 -8.48
C GLY A 224 -8.60 -12.60 -7.36
N LEU A 225 -7.53 -12.05 -6.77
CA LEU A 225 -6.82 -12.67 -5.65
C LEU A 225 -7.68 -12.74 -4.39
N LEU A 226 -8.48 -11.71 -4.08
CA LEU A 226 -9.45 -11.77 -2.97
C LEU A 226 -10.43 -12.95 -3.15
N VAL A 227 -11.00 -13.10 -4.35
CA VAL A 227 -11.94 -14.19 -4.67
C VAL A 227 -11.26 -15.55 -4.61
N VAL A 228 -10.08 -15.70 -5.24
CA VAL A 228 -9.37 -16.99 -5.29
C VAL A 228 -8.83 -17.40 -3.92
N ILE A 229 -8.34 -16.46 -3.11
CA ILE A 229 -7.92 -16.73 -1.73
C ILE A 229 -9.12 -17.20 -0.91
N ALA A 230 -10.26 -16.51 -1.02
CA ALA A 230 -11.46 -16.91 -0.29
C ALA A 230 -11.98 -18.29 -0.76
N TRP A 231 -12.00 -18.54 -2.07
CA TRP A 231 -12.35 -19.85 -2.61
C TRP A 231 -11.42 -20.96 -2.12
N ARG A 232 -10.11 -20.81 -2.28
CA ARG A 232 -9.14 -21.89 -2.02
C ARG A 232 -8.80 -22.05 -0.54
N HIS A 233 -8.67 -20.96 0.20
CA HIS A 233 -8.18 -21.00 1.58
C HIS A 233 -9.32 -20.88 2.58
N PHE A 234 -10.32 -20.07 2.29
CA PHE A 234 -11.48 -19.88 3.17
C PHE A 234 -12.59 -20.91 2.90
N GLN A 235 -12.60 -21.53 1.70
CA GLN A 235 -13.68 -22.40 1.24
C GLN A 235 -15.03 -21.67 1.18
N ASP A 236 -14.98 -20.36 0.95
CA ASP A 236 -16.14 -19.48 0.86
C ASP A 236 -15.92 -18.48 -0.27
N VAL A 237 -16.48 -18.77 -1.45
CA VAL A 237 -16.40 -17.88 -2.62
C VAL A 237 -17.23 -16.62 -2.38
N ALA A 238 -18.34 -16.71 -1.65
CA ALA A 238 -19.23 -15.59 -1.40
C ALA A 238 -18.52 -14.51 -0.58
N ALA A 239 -17.73 -14.90 0.43
CA ALA A 239 -16.87 -13.98 1.17
C ALA A 239 -15.86 -13.24 0.27
N GLY A 240 -15.29 -13.95 -0.71
CA GLY A 240 -14.36 -13.36 -1.68
C GLY A 240 -15.03 -12.35 -2.60
N VAL A 241 -16.20 -12.69 -3.15
CA VAL A 241 -17.00 -11.80 -4.00
C VAL A 241 -17.47 -10.57 -3.20
N ALA A 242 -17.89 -10.77 -1.95
CA ALA A 242 -18.25 -9.69 -1.03
C ALA A 242 -17.07 -8.75 -0.75
N GLY A 243 -15.89 -9.30 -0.46
CA GLY A 243 -14.67 -8.52 -0.28
C GLY A 243 -14.25 -7.77 -1.54
N ALA A 244 -14.38 -8.37 -2.72
CA ALA A 244 -14.09 -7.71 -4.00
C ALA A 244 -15.07 -6.57 -4.31
N ALA A 245 -16.37 -6.78 -4.12
CA ALA A 245 -17.37 -5.72 -4.28
C ALA A 245 -17.12 -4.57 -3.29
N PHE A 246 -16.84 -4.89 -2.02
CA PHE A 246 -16.53 -3.90 -1.01
C PHE A 246 -15.26 -3.11 -1.34
N TYR A 247 -14.20 -3.77 -1.80
CA TYR A 247 -12.96 -3.13 -2.26
C TYR A 247 -13.23 -2.08 -3.35
N LEU A 248 -14.04 -2.41 -4.35
CA LEU A 248 -14.36 -1.50 -5.46
C LEU A 248 -15.24 -0.33 -5.01
N MET A 249 -16.05 -0.51 -3.97
CA MET A 249 -16.88 0.56 -3.41
C MET A 249 -16.06 1.56 -2.57
N LEU A 250 -14.93 1.14 -1.99
CA LEU A 250 -14.16 2.00 -1.11
C LEU A 250 -13.67 3.27 -1.82
N PRO A 251 -13.82 4.45 -1.19
CA PRO A 251 -13.45 5.72 -1.80
C PRO A 251 -11.95 5.81 -2.12
N TYR A 252 -11.11 5.08 -1.40
CA TYR A 252 -9.66 4.98 -1.64
C TYR A 252 -9.35 4.31 -2.98
N THR A 253 -10.13 3.30 -3.36
CA THR A 253 -9.97 2.62 -4.64
C THR A 253 -10.31 3.61 -5.76
N GLY A 254 -11.42 4.33 -5.66
CA GLY A 254 -11.78 5.36 -6.65
C GLY A 254 -10.79 6.53 -6.73
N ALA A 255 -10.30 7.01 -5.59
CA ALA A 255 -9.35 8.14 -5.53
C ALA A 255 -7.97 7.81 -6.12
N SER A 256 -7.56 6.53 -6.07
CA SER A 256 -6.23 6.09 -6.49
C SER A 256 -6.25 5.02 -7.60
N VAL A 257 -7.35 4.87 -8.34
CA VAL A 257 -7.50 3.79 -9.34
C VAL A 257 -6.48 3.87 -10.48
N GLY A 258 -6.08 5.07 -10.88
CA GLY A 258 -5.03 5.29 -11.89
C GLY A 258 -3.60 5.22 -11.33
N GLN A 259 -3.42 4.98 -10.03
CA GLN A 259 -2.12 5.12 -9.36
C GLN A 259 -1.45 3.77 -9.12
N ILE A 260 -0.52 3.41 -10.01
CA ILE A 260 0.11 2.08 -9.99
C ILE A 260 0.81 1.79 -8.65
N HIS A 261 1.50 2.77 -8.07
CA HIS A 261 2.23 2.60 -6.81
C HIS A 261 1.34 2.35 -5.58
N HIS A 262 0.03 2.67 -5.67
CA HIS A 262 -0.93 2.35 -4.61
C HIS A 262 -1.44 0.89 -4.69
N VAL A 263 -1.49 0.29 -5.87
CA VAL A 263 -2.15 -1.00 -6.09
C VAL A 263 -1.18 -2.14 -6.38
N LEU A 264 -0.15 -1.91 -7.21
CA LEU A 264 0.73 -2.96 -7.72
C LEU A 264 1.47 -3.72 -6.60
N PRO A 265 2.07 -3.05 -5.59
CA PRO A 265 2.76 -3.76 -4.53
C PRO A 265 1.85 -4.72 -3.75
N MET A 266 0.61 -4.29 -3.50
CA MET A 266 -0.38 -5.11 -2.80
C MET A 266 -0.92 -6.24 -3.69
N ALA A 267 -1.10 -6.01 -4.99
CA ALA A 267 -1.46 -7.05 -5.95
C ALA A 267 -0.42 -8.18 -5.97
N LEU A 268 0.88 -7.83 -6.04
CA LEU A 268 1.98 -8.78 -5.98
C LEU A 268 2.03 -9.50 -4.61
N PHE A 269 1.87 -8.74 -3.53
CA PHE A 269 1.90 -9.29 -2.17
C PHE A 269 0.76 -10.28 -1.89
N LEU A 270 -0.46 -10.04 -2.38
CA LEU A 270 -1.57 -10.99 -2.20
C LEU A 270 -1.26 -12.37 -2.81
N GLY A 271 -0.41 -12.43 -3.84
CA GLY A 271 0.13 -13.68 -4.37
C GLY A 271 0.87 -14.52 -3.32
N THR A 272 1.54 -13.88 -2.35
CA THR A 272 2.21 -14.57 -1.23
C THR A 272 1.19 -15.27 -0.31
N VAL A 273 0.06 -14.62 -0.04
CA VAL A 273 -1.05 -15.19 0.75
C VAL A 273 -1.71 -16.35 -0.01
N LEU A 274 -1.89 -16.22 -1.32
CA LEU A 274 -2.42 -17.30 -2.16
C LEU A 274 -1.50 -18.52 -2.17
N THR A 275 -0.19 -18.31 -2.20
CA THR A 275 0.80 -19.37 -2.40
C THR A 275 1.45 -19.83 -1.10
N PHE A 276 0.92 -19.45 0.08
CA PHE A 276 1.52 -19.66 1.40
C PHE A 276 1.93 -21.11 1.73
N ARG A 277 1.37 -22.12 1.06
CA ARG A 277 1.77 -23.53 1.23
C ARG A 277 3.07 -23.90 0.51
N PHE A 278 3.55 -23.04 -0.39
CA PHE A 278 4.73 -23.22 -1.23
C PHE A 278 5.80 -22.19 -0.84
N PRO A 279 6.75 -22.53 0.05
CA PRO A 279 7.71 -21.58 0.60
C PRO A 279 8.53 -20.87 -0.49
N ALA A 280 8.99 -21.59 -1.52
CA ALA A 280 9.78 -21.01 -2.60
C ALA A 280 8.96 -20.01 -3.44
N LEU A 281 7.73 -20.34 -3.82
CA LEU A 281 6.87 -19.44 -4.60
C LEU A 281 6.47 -18.21 -3.79
N THR A 282 6.15 -18.39 -2.51
CA THR A 282 5.86 -17.29 -1.58
C THR A 282 7.07 -16.36 -1.43
N GLY A 283 8.26 -16.93 -1.27
CA GLY A 283 9.51 -16.19 -1.20
C GLY A 283 9.78 -15.39 -2.48
N ALA A 284 9.67 -16.04 -3.64
CA ALA A 284 9.87 -15.38 -4.93
C ALA A 284 8.89 -14.22 -5.14
N LEU A 285 7.59 -14.41 -4.88
CA LEU A 285 6.58 -13.36 -5.00
C LEU A 285 6.81 -12.21 -4.01
N LEU A 286 7.22 -12.51 -2.78
CA LEU A 286 7.60 -11.47 -1.81
C LEU A 286 8.85 -10.71 -2.28
N GLY A 287 9.81 -11.39 -2.90
CA GLY A 287 11.01 -10.79 -3.47
C GLY A 287 10.66 -9.83 -4.60
N VAL A 288 9.80 -10.24 -5.54
CA VAL A 288 9.30 -9.37 -6.61
C VAL A 288 8.53 -8.18 -6.03
N ALA A 289 7.63 -8.40 -5.06
CA ALA A 289 6.89 -7.32 -4.40
C ALA A 289 7.81 -6.33 -3.66
N SER A 290 8.87 -6.83 -3.01
CA SER A 290 9.84 -6.00 -2.27
C SER A 290 10.79 -5.24 -3.20
N ALA A 291 11.13 -5.81 -4.35
CA ALA A 291 11.87 -5.09 -5.39
C ALA A 291 10.97 -4.03 -6.03
N ALA A 292 9.67 -4.33 -6.13
CA ALA A 292 8.71 -3.41 -6.69
C ALA A 292 8.52 -2.15 -5.82
N THR A 293 8.55 -2.34 -4.51
CA THR A 293 8.51 -1.28 -3.52
C THR A 293 9.15 -1.81 -2.24
N TYR A 294 9.89 -0.99 -1.50
CA TYR A 294 10.64 -1.50 -0.34
C TYR A 294 9.78 -2.04 0.82
N PHE A 295 8.53 -1.61 0.97
CA PHE A 295 7.76 -1.89 2.20
C PHE A 295 7.40 -3.37 2.47
N PRO A 296 7.12 -4.24 1.47
CA PRO A 296 6.87 -5.66 1.73
C PRO A 296 8.07 -6.37 2.38
N LEU A 297 9.27 -5.79 2.32
CA LEU A 297 10.44 -6.29 3.05
C LEU A 297 10.18 -6.35 4.57
N PHE A 298 9.39 -5.42 5.13
CA PHE A 298 9.14 -5.36 6.57
C PHE A 298 8.29 -6.51 7.11
N VAL A 299 7.62 -7.28 6.25
CA VAL A 299 6.90 -8.49 6.69
C VAL A 299 7.77 -9.76 6.64
N LEU A 300 9.01 -9.66 6.16
CA LEU A 300 9.94 -10.79 6.08
C LEU A 300 10.04 -11.53 7.43
N PRO A 301 10.16 -10.85 8.60
CA PRO A 301 10.20 -11.54 9.89
C PRO A 301 8.95 -12.39 10.18
N ILE A 302 7.75 -11.93 9.80
CA ILE A 302 6.49 -12.68 9.94
C ILE A 302 6.59 -14.02 9.19
N TRP A 303 7.04 -13.98 7.93
CA TRP A 303 7.16 -15.15 7.08
C TRP A 303 8.28 -16.10 7.50
N LEU A 304 9.41 -15.57 7.99
CA LEU A 304 10.47 -16.38 8.60
C LEU A 304 9.94 -17.15 9.82
N GLY A 305 9.14 -16.50 10.66
CA GLY A 305 8.45 -17.13 11.77
C GLY A 305 7.41 -18.18 11.33
N PHE A 306 6.65 -17.90 10.26
CA PHE A 306 5.63 -18.79 9.72
C PHE A 306 6.22 -20.09 9.14
N TYR A 307 7.35 -19.99 8.44
CA TYR A 307 8.07 -21.12 7.85
C TYR A 307 9.14 -21.72 8.76
N ARG A 308 9.19 -21.31 10.04
CA ARG A 308 10.12 -21.91 11.02
C ARG A 308 9.89 -23.41 11.07
N ASN A 309 10.95 -24.18 10.84
CA ASN A 309 10.93 -25.65 10.72
C ASN A 309 10.03 -26.21 9.59
N ARG A 310 9.56 -25.37 8.65
CA ARG A 310 8.61 -25.71 7.58
C ARG A 310 9.03 -25.18 6.20
N GLY A 311 10.32 -24.89 6.02
CA GLY A 311 10.89 -24.51 4.71
C GLY A 311 11.47 -23.12 4.63
N VAL A 312 11.87 -22.52 5.76
CA VAL A 312 12.45 -21.16 5.82
C VAL A 312 13.60 -20.93 4.84
N GLY A 313 14.48 -21.94 4.64
CA GLY A 313 15.61 -21.83 3.70
C GLY A 313 15.17 -21.71 2.24
N ARG A 314 14.15 -22.46 1.81
CA ARG A 314 13.59 -22.39 0.45
C ARG A 314 12.92 -21.03 0.20
N PHE A 315 12.18 -20.58 1.20
CA PHE A 315 11.55 -19.26 1.18
C PHE A 315 12.59 -18.15 1.05
N LEU A 316 13.60 -18.13 1.92
CA LEU A 316 14.62 -17.07 1.93
C LEU A 316 15.49 -17.09 0.67
N ALA A 317 15.88 -18.27 0.18
CA ALA A 317 16.66 -18.38 -1.06
C ALA A 317 15.87 -17.87 -2.26
N ALA A 318 14.61 -18.28 -2.41
CA ALA A 318 13.76 -17.82 -3.51
C ALA A 318 13.45 -16.31 -3.42
N PHE A 319 13.26 -15.79 -2.21
CA PHE A 319 13.14 -14.35 -1.95
C PHE A 319 14.37 -13.59 -2.43
N LEU A 320 15.57 -13.99 -1.99
CA LEU A 320 16.81 -13.30 -2.35
C LEU A 320 17.09 -13.39 -3.85
N ILE A 321 16.86 -14.55 -4.48
CA ILE A 321 17.04 -14.72 -5.93
C ILE A 321 16.09 -13.80 -6.72
N ALA A 322 14.80 -13.83 -6.40
CA ALA A 322 13.81 -13.02 -7.12
C ALA A 322 14.03 -11.52 -6.88
N PHE A 323 14.30 -11.11 -5.65
CA PHE A 323 14.61 -9.72 -5.29
C PHE A 323 15.85 -9.21 -6.04
N ALA A 324 16.95 -9.97 -6.00
CA ALA A 324 18.18 -9.62 -6.71
C ALA A 324 17.99 -9.60 -8.23
N ALA A 325 17.26 -10.56 -8.80
CA ALA A 325 16.98 -10.59 -10.24
C ALA A 325 16.15 -9.39 -10.70
N CYS A 326 15.14 -8.98 -9.94
CA CYS A 326 14.34 -7.79 -10.24
C CYS A 326 15.17 -6.50 -10.14
N LEU A 327 15.97 -6.34 -9.08
CA LEU A 327 16.87 -5.18 -8.94
C LEU A 327 17.92 -5.14 -10.04
N ALA A 328 18.49 -6.30 -10.41
CA ALA A 328 19.43 -6.40 -11.53
C ALA A 328 18.75 -6.01 -12.85
N GLY A 329 17.50 -6.43 -13.09
CA GLY A 329 16.72 -6.04 -14.25
C GLY A 329 16.48 -4.52 -14.33
N ILE A 330 16.10 -3.89 -13.21
CA ILE A 330 15.93 -2.43 -13.12
C ILE A 330 17.27 -1.72 -13.37
N ALA A 331 18.35 -2.18 -12.75
CA ALA A 331 19.69 -1.62 -12.97
C ALA A 331 20.17 -1.78 -14.42
N SER A 332 19.88 -2.92 -15.07
CA SER A 332 20.17 -3.14 -16.48
C SER A 332 19.36 -2.22 -17.39
N MET A 333 18.08 -1.99 -17.11
CA MET A 333 17.24 -1.05 -17.86
C MET A 333 17.81 0.38 -17.77
N LEU A 334 18.10 0.85 -16.55
CA LEU A 334 18.73 2.15 -16.33
C LEU A 334 20.12 2.28 -16.98
N TRP A 335 20.86 1.18 -17.07
CA TRP A 335 22.17 1.18 -17.72
C TRP A 335 22.09 1.26 -19.25
N LEU A 336 21.07 0.63 -19.84
CA LEU A 336 20.91 0.51 -21.30
C LEU A 336 20.15 1.69 -21.90
N GLU A 337 19.10 2.15 -21.23
CA GLU A 337 18.20 3.20 -21.73
C GLU A 337 18.47 4.56 -21.07
N GLY A 338 19.13 4.57 -19.92
CA GLY A 338 19.41 5.77 -19.15
C GLY A 338 20.67 6.52 -19.59
N GLU A 339 20.81 7.73 -19.08
CA GLU A 339 22.04 8.50 -19.27
C GLU A 339 23.22 7.87 -18.52
N LYS A 340 24.45 8.12 -18.99
CA LYS A 340 25.66 7.60 -18.31
C LYS A 340 25.68 8.07 -16.86
N GLY A 341 25.62 7.11 -15.93
CA GLY A 341 25.66 7.37 -14.49
C GLY A 341 24.29 7.41 -13.80
N GLU A 342 23.18 7.23 -14.51
CA GLU A 342 21.82 7.27 -13.95
C GLU A 342 21.58 6.17 -12.91
N VAL A 343 22.22 5.00 -13.05
CA VAL A 343 22.20 3.95 -12.01
C VAL A 343 22.79 4.47 -10.69
N GLY A 344 23.94 5.16 -10.76
CA GLY A 344 24.59 5.73 -9.59
C GLY A 344 23.73 6.82 -8.94
N GLN A 345 23.16 7.71 -9.76
CA GLN A 345 22.22 8.73 -9.29
C GLN A 345 20.98 8.13 -8.64
N SER A 346 20.40 7.08 -9.22
CA SER A 346 19.23 6.38 -8.67
C SER A 346 19.53 5.76 -7.31
N ILE A 347 20.72 5.14 -7.16
CA ILE A 347 21.19 4.61 -5.87
C ILE A 347 21.38 5.76 -4.87
N GLN A 348 21.98 6.87 -5.29
CA GLN A 348 22.18 8.03 -4.43
C GLN A 348 20.85 8.62 -3.97
N LEU A 349 19.88 8.83 -4.86
CA LEU A 349 18.52 9.28 -4.53
C LEU A 349 17.84 8.33 -3.54
N ALA A 350 17.96 7.01 -3.75
CA ALA A 350 17.46 6.02 -2.80
C ALA A 350 18.16 6.15 -1.44
N MET A 351 19.49 6.32 -1.40
CA MET A 351 20.28 6.52 -0.17
C MET A 351 20.10 7.90 0.45
N GLU A 352 19.54 8.86 -0.28
CA GLU A 352 19.25 10.19 0.23
C GLU A 352 17.81 10.36 0.71
N SER A 353 16.94 9.45 0.31
CA SER A 353 15.51 9.49 0.54
C SER A 353 15.10 9.58 2.01
N THR A 354 14.22 10.54 2.29
CA THR A 354 13.56 10.75 3.58
C THR A 354 12.47 9.71 3.87
N ALA A 355 12.01 8.99 2.85
CA ALA A 355 10.91 8.03 2.96
C ALA A 355 11.23 6.88 3.92
N TRP A 356 12.47 6.39 3.93
CA TRP A 356 12.92 5.30 4.81
C TRP A 356 13.99 5.73 5.84
N GLN A 357 14.40 7.00 5.85
CA GLN A 357 15.38 7.55 6.81
C GLN A 357 14.70 8.52 7.79
N PRO A 358 14.31 8.07 9.00
CA PRO A 358 13.56 8.89 9.95
C PRO A 358 14.34 10.07 10.54
N TRP A 359 15.68 10.03 10.50
CA TRP A 359 16.54 11.12 10.99
C TRP A 359 16.69 12.30 10.03
N LYS A 360 16.23 12.18 8.78
CA LYS A 360 16.24 13.27 7.80
C LYS A 360 14.95 14.08 7.84
N SER A 361 15.08 15.38 7.62
CA SER A 361 13.95 16.30 7.48
C SER A 361 13.12 15.95 6.26
N PRO A 362 11.80 15.73 6.42
CA PRO A 362 10.90 15.47 5.30
C PRO A 362 10.99 16.60 4.27
N THR A 363 11.22 16.22 3.03
CA THR A 363 11.22 17.12 1.86
C THR A 363 9.91 17.03 1.08
N THR A 364 9.13 15.96 1.30
CA THR A 364 7.82 15.75 0.70
C THR A 364 6.70 16.11 1.67
N GLU A 365 5.50 16.29 1.13
CA GLU A 365 4.30 16.53 1.93
C GLU A 365 3.88 15.29 2.72
N GLY A 366 3.43 15.51 3.97
CA GLY A 366 2.98 14.48 4.88
C GLY A 366 2.70 15.06 6.27
N PHE A 367 2.29 14.20 7.21
CA PHE A 367 2.10 14.58 8.61
C PHE A 367 3.36 15.21 9.23
N TRP A 368 4.53 14.73 8.81
CA TRP A 368 5.83 15.13 9.36
C TRP A 368 6.37 16.43 8.76
N THR A 369 5.72 16.99 7.74
CA THR A 369 6.14 18.25 7.13
C THR A 369 6.00 19.40 8.14
N GLY A 370 7.09 20.12 8.40
CA GLY A 370 7.13 21.18 9.41
C GLY A 370 7.31 20.69 10.85
N VAL A 371 7.27 19.38 11.09
CA VAL A 371 7.56 18.78 12.40
C VAL A 371 9.06 18.43 12.47
N HIS A 372 9.68 18.68 13.62
CA HIS A 372 11.09 18.36 13.81
C HIS A 372 11.35 16.84 13.71
N SER A 373 12.30 16.43 12.86
CA SER A 373 12.53 15.02 12.47
C SER A 373 12.84 14.08 13.63
N VAL A 374 13.39 14.62 14.73
CA VAL A 374 13.72 13.84 15.94
C VAL A 374 12.52 13.08 16.49
N TYR A 375 11.30 13.61 16.36
CA TYR A 375 10.08 12.94 16.83
C TYR A 375 9.70 11.68 16.03
N ARG A 376 10.25 11.49 14.82
CA ARG A 376 10.03 10.28 14.00
C ARG A 376 10.83 9.08 14.50
N ILE A 377 12.01 9.34 15.07
CA ILE A 377 12.96 8.31 15.51
C ILE A 377 12.34 7.34 16.54
N PRO A 378 11.70 7.79 17.64
CA PRO A 378 11.11 6.85 18.60
C PRO A 378 9.99 6.00 17.98
N ILE A 379 9.16 6.57 17.10
CA ILE A 379 8.07 5.83 16.42
C ILE A 379 8.66 4.78 15.47
N PHE A 380 9.72 5.12 14.75
CA PHE A 380 10.45 4.17 13.90
C PHE A 380 11.07 3.02 14.72
N LEU A 381 11.68 3.32 15.87
CA LEU A 381 12.26 2.29 16.74
C LEU A 381 11.19 1.36 17.33
N LEU A 382 10.03 1.90 17.70
CA LEU A 382 8.87 1.10 18.13
C LEU A 382 8.36 0.21 16.98
N PHE A 383 8.25 0.77 15.78
CA PHE A 383 7.90 0.01 14.58
C PHE A 383 8.88 -1.13 14.30
N LEU A 384 10.20 -0.87 14.33
CA LEU A 384 11.21 -1.89 14.09
C LEU A 384 11.16 -2.99 15.16
N SER A 385 10.98 -2.59 16.42
CA SER A 385 10.81 -3.52 17.54
C SER A 385 9.58 -4.41 17.35
N PHE A 386 8.46 -3.82 16.91
CA PHE A 386 7.23 -4.55 16.57
C PHE A 386 7.48 -5.54 15.41
N VAL A 387 8.09 -5.09 14.32
CA VAL A 387 8.43 -5.92 13.15
C VAL A 387 9.29 -7.12 13.56
N VAL A 388 10.34 -6.91 14.35
CA VAL A 388 11.19 -8.00 14.85
C VAL A 388 10.41 -8.95 15.77
N ALA A 389 9.58 -8.41 16.68
CA ALA A 389 8.76 -9.22 17.58
C ALA A 389 7.82 -10.17 16.81
N THR A 390 7.32 -9.74 15.64
CA THR A 390 6.47 -10.59 14.80
C THR A 390 7.17 -11.87 14.31
N MET A 391 8.50 -11.94 14.30
CA MET A 391 9.22 -13.18 13.97
C MET A 391 8.91 -14.29 14.99
N PHE A 392 8.90 -13.92 16.27
CA PHE A 392 8.78 -14.85 17.38
C PHE A 392 7.35 -15.00 17.87
N TRP A 393 6.50 -13.98 17.67
CA TRP A 393 5.14 -13.95 18.20
C TRP A 393 4.08 -13.68 17.10
N PRO A 394 2.90 -14.31 17.15
CA PRO A 394 2.56 -15.49 17.95
C PRO A 394 3.31 -16.74 17.45
N ALA A 395 3.36 -17.80 18.25
CA ALA A 395 3.96 -19.09 17.87
C ALA A 395 3.13 -20.26 18.43
N PRO A 396 2.71 -21.24 17.61
CA PRO A 396 2.88 -21.33 16.15
C PRO A 396 2.00 -20.33 15.37
N LYS A 397 2.45 -19.93 14.17
CA LYS A 397 1.68 -19.05 13.27
C LYS A 397 0.81 -19.87 12.31
N ASN A 398 -0.41 -19.38 12.07
CA ASN A 398 -1.30 -19.82 10.99
C ASN A 398 -1.48 -18.68 9.98
N LEU A 399 -2.17 -18.94 8.86
CA LEU A 399 -2.42 -17.95 7.80
C LEU A 399 -3.18 -16.73 8.32
N ALA A 400 -4.07 -16.93 9.29
CA ALA A 400 -4.83 -15.85 9.90
C ALA A 400 -3.91 -14.83 10.61
N HIS A 401 -2.91 -15.31 11.36
CA HIS A 401 -1.89 -14.47 12.00
C HIS A 401 -1.04 -13.74 10.95
N VAL A 402 -0.65 -14.42 9.86
CA VAL A 402 0.15 -13.79 8.78
C VAL A 402 -0.59 -12.63 8.14
N ILE A 403 -1.86 -12.81 7.79
CA ILE A 403 -2.70 -11.74 7.20
C ILE A 403 -2.82 -10.55 8.17
N ALA A 404 -3.13 -10.83 9.44
CA ALA A 404 -3.35 -9.78 10.44
C ALA A 404 -2.08 -9.00 10.77
N LEU A 405 -0.95 -9.69 10.99
CA LEU A 405 0.33 -9.05 11.26
C LEU A 405 0.87 -8.31 10.04
N SER A 406 0.68 -8.82 8.83
CA SER A 406 1.10 -8.12 7.61
C SER A 406 0.33 -6.82 7.43
N ALA A 407 -0.99 -6.83 7.67
CA ALA A 407 -1.80 -5.62 7.69
C ALA A 407 -1.32 -4.63 8.76
N ALA A 408 -1.05 -5.10 9.99
CA ALA A 408 -0.54 -4.26 11.08
C ALA A 408 0.83 -3.63 10.77
N VAL A 409 1.74 -4.37 10.12
CA VAL A 409 3.04 -3.84 9.68
C VAL A 409 2.85 -2.75 8.61
N PHE A 410 1.98 -2.97 7.61
CA PHE A 410 1.73 -1.97 6.57
C PHE A 410 0.99 -0.73 7.07
N ILE A 411 0.13 -0.89 8.09
CA ILE A 411 -0.51 0.24 8.78
C ILE A 411 0.52 1.04 9.58
N SER A 412 1.32 0.38 10.42
CA SER A 412 2.30 1.06 11.29
C SER A 412 3.43 1.74 10.51
N LEU A 413 3.73 1.28 9.29
CA LEU A 413 4.62 1.96 8.36
C LEU A 413 4.17 3.41 8.06
N GLN A 414 2.85 3.63 8.00
CA GLN A 414 2.27 4.96 7.71
C GLN A 414 2.60 5.99 8.80
N TRP A 415 2.92 5.55 10.02
CA TRP A 415 3.10 6.44 11.17
C TRP A 415 4.45 7.16 11.17
N TRP A 416 5.50 6.55 10.62
CA TRP A 416 6.85 7.12 10.61
C TRP A 416 7.37 7.48 9.20
N GLY A 417 6.73 6.96 8.15
CA GLY A 417 7.06 7.29 6.77
C GLY A 417 6.97 8.80 6.53
N ALA A 418 8.02 9.39 5.96
CA ALA A 418 8.04 10.83 5.65
C ALA A 418 7.03 11.18 4.56
N ASP A 419 6.87 10.26 3.61
CA ASP A 419 6.19 10.51 2.36
C ASP A 419 4.71 10.14 2.48
N GLN A 420 3.84 11.16 2.48
CA GLN A 420 2.38 11.03 2.50
C GLN A 420 1.82 9.98 3.48
N GLY A 421 2.45 9.85 4.67
CA GLY A 421 2.07 8.87 5.68
C GLY A 421 0.57 8.92 6.00
N GLY A 422 -0.12 7.80 5.81
CA GLY A 422 -1.57 7.66 6.02
C GLY A 422 -2.39 7.59 4.72
N VAL A 423 -1.84 8.04 3.59
CA VAL A 423 -2.56 8.06 2.30
C VAL A 423 -2.56 6.69 1.60
N TYR A 424 -1.55 5.85 1.82
CA TYR A 424 -1.41 4.54 1.16
C TYR A 424 -2.33 3.45 1.76
N ILE A 425 -3.61 3.76 1.89
CA ILE A 425 -4.64 2.92 2.48
C ILE A 425 -4.77 1.59 1.72
N LEU A 426 -4.59 1.62 0.39
CA LEU A 426 -4.64 0.44 -0.47
C LEU A 426 -3.50 -0.57 -0.24
N TRP A 427 -2.44 -0.19 0.47
CA TRP A 427 -1.36 -1.13 0.83
C TRP A 427 -1.76 -2.14 1.92
N TYR A 428 -2.80 -1.85 2.70
CA TYR A 428 -3.24 -2.73 3.79
C TYR A 428 -4.72 -3.11 3.70
N VAL A 429 -5.56 -2.33 3.00
CA VAL A 429 -6.99 -2.61 2.88
C VAL A 429 -7.29 -4.01 2.36
N PRO A 430 -6.67 -4.53 1.29
CA PRO A 430 -6.99 -5.89 0.84
C PRO A 430 -6.70 -6.96 1.89
N LEU A 431 -5.67 -6.78 2.73
CA LEU A 431 -5.43 -7.66 3.88
C LEU A 431 -6.46 -7.48 4.99
N LEU A 432 -6.91 -6.24 5.25
CA LEU A 432 -8.02 -6.00 6.17
C LEU A 432 -9.31 -6.64 5.67
N LEU A 433 -9.60 -6.62 4.37
CA LEU A 433 -10.76 -7.29 3.80
C LEU A 433 -10.65 -8.80 3.96
N LEU A 434 -9.49 -9.39 3.71
CA LEU A 434 -9.25 -10.80 4.04
C LEU A 434 -9.40 -11.08 5.54
N LEU A 435 -9.02 -10.16 6.42
CA LEU A 435 -9.20 -10.30 7.88
C LEU A 435 -10.67 -10.21 8.31
N VAL A 436 -11.43 -9.32 7.68
CA VAL A 436 -12.82 -9.00 8.01
C VAL A 436 -13.76 -10.07 7.45
N PHE A 437 -13.56 -10.51 6.20
CA PHE A 437 -14.42 -11.49 5.53
C PHE A 437 -14.00 -12.96 5.72
N ARG A 438 -12.88 -13.27 6.39
CA ARG A 438 -12.45 -14.67 6.58
C ARG A 438 -13.31 -15.46 7.60
N PRO A 439 -13.46 -16.77 7.39
CA PRO A 439 -13.85 -17.73 8.42
C PRO A 439 -12.66 -18.05 9.35
N ASN A 440 -12.82 -19.06 10.21
CA ASN A 440 -11.71 -19.55 11.04
C ASN A 440 -10.62 -20.22 10.17
N LEU A 441 -9.36 -19.82 10.35
CA LEU A 441 -8.19 -20.33 9.61
C LEU A 441 -7.14 -20.99 10.53
N GLN A 442 -7.54 -21.46 11.71
CA GLN A 442 -6.62 -22.10 12.66
C GLN A 442 -5.84 -23.27 12.05
N ASP A 443 -6.47 -24.06 11.19
CA ASP A 443 -5.85 -25.23 10.54
C ASP A 443 -5.02 -24.88 9.29
N ARG A 444 -4.96 -23.59 8.91
CA ARG A 444 -4.21 -23.15 7.73
C ARG A 444 -2.77 -22.85 8.12
N VAL A 445 -1.94 -23.90 8.14
CA VAL A 445 -0.50 -23.82 8.45
C VAL A 445 0.37 -24.25 7.26
N ALA A 446 1.64 -23.84 7.26
CA ALA A 446 2.62 -24.36 6.32
C ALA A 446 2.81 -25.87 6.49
N LEU A 447 3.06 -26.58 5.39
CA LEU A 447 3.24 -28.03 5.40
C LEU A 447 4.62 -28.41 5.97
N PRO A 448 4.73 -29.54 6.70
CA PRO A 448 6.02 -30.10 7.07
C PRO A 448 6.89 -30.41 5.85
N ILE A 449 8.20 -30.37 6.03
CA ILE A 449 9.16 -30.66 4.96
C ILE A 449 9.34 -32.18 4.82
N ASP A 450 9.18 -32.70 3.62
CA ASP A 450 9.80 -33.97 3.22
C ASP A 450 11.26 -33.71 2.84
N THR A 451 12.19 -34.17 3.68
CA THR A 451 13.64 -33.96 3.55
C THR A 451 14.28 -34.74 2.40
N GLU A 452 13.65 -35.82 1.93
CA GLU A 452 14.21 -36.65 0.86
C GLU A 452 14.06 -35.98 -0.52
N ASN A 453 12.96 -35.26 -0.70
CA ASN A 453 12.62 -34.56 -1.95
C ASN A 453 13.04 -33.07 -1.97
N ASP A 454 13.77 -32.61 -0.97
CA ASP A 454 14.20 -31.21 -0.88
C ASP A 454 15.33 -30.86 -1.86
N TRP A 455 15.02 -30.06 -2.89
CA TRP A 455 16.00 -29.56 -3.85
C TRP A 455 17.10 -28.71 -3.21
N LEU A 456 16.78 -27.90 -2.18
CA LEU A 456 17.75 -27.03 -1.54
C LEU A 456 18.75 -27.86 -0.71
N MET A 457 18.26 -28.89 -0.01
CA MET A 457 19.14 -29.84 0.68
C MET A 457 19.94 -30.69 -0.31
N ARG A 458 19.39 -31.05 -1.47
CA ARG A 458 20.13 -31.73 -2.54
C ARG A 458 21.25 -30.85 -3.08
N SER A 459 20.99 -29.58 -3.39
CA SER A 459 21.99 -28.62 -3.84
C SER A 459 23.06 -28.34 -2.79
N LEU A 460 22.69 -28.20 -1.51
CA LEU A 460 23.64 -28.02 -0.41
C LEU A 460 24.53 -29.26 -0.24
N ARG A 461 23.94 -30.47 -0.28
CA ARG A 461 24.71 -31.73 -0.24
C ARG A 461 25.67 -31.84 -1.41
N TRP A 462 25.24 -31.48 -2.62
CA TRP A 462 26.09 -31.45 -3.80
C TRP A 462 27.24 -30.46 -3.66
N CYS A 463 26.96 -29.24 -3.18
CA CYS A 463 27.97 -28.20 -2.97
C CYS A 463 28.99 -28.60 -1.90
N LEU A 464 28.54 -29.13 -0.77
CA LEU A 464 29.41 -29.65 0.30
C LEU A 464 30.29 -30.80 -0.19
N ARG A 465 29.76 -31.70 -1.04
CA ARG A 465 30.56 -32.76 -1.68
C ARG A 465 31.65 -32.17 -2.59
N LYS A 466 31.33 -31.16 -3.40
CA LYS A 466 32.32 -30.46 -4.24
C LYS A 466 33.39 -29.75 -3.40
N VAL A 467 33.00 -28.98 -2.39
CA VAL A 467 33.92 -28.26 -1.50
C VAL A 467 34.84 -29.24 -0.76
N ARG A 468 34.32 -30.37 -0.26
CA ARG A 468 35.15 -31.42 0.37
C ARG A 468 36.13 -32.08 -0.57
N ARG A 469 35.72 -32.34 -1.83
CA ARG A 469 36.62 -32.86 -2.88
C ARG A 469 37.75 -31.87 -3.17
N ILE A 470 37.46 -30.57 -3.20
CA ILE A 470 38.47 -29.52 -3.39
C ILE A 470 39.42 -29.44 -2.17
N LEU A 471 38.90 -29.58 -0.95
CA LEU A 471 39.67 -29.54 0.29
C LEU A 471 40.34 -30.89 0.66
N LYS A 472 40.27 -31.92 -0.18
CA LYS A 472 40.80 -33.29 0.04
C LYS A 472 40.48 -33.88 1.43
N ARG A 473 39.31 -33.58 2.00
CA ARG A 473 38.91 -34.16 3.29
C ARG A 473 38.27 -35.55 3.08
N PRO A 474 38.63 -36.58 3.87
CA PRO A 474 38.00 -37.90 3.80
C PRO A 474 36.51 -37.82 4.15
N GLU A 475 35.71 -38.74 3.60
CA GLU A 475 34.29 -38.86 3.97
C GLU A 475 34.15 -39.18 5.46
N PRO A 476 33.19 -38.58 6.17
CA PRO A 476 32.88 -39.03 7.52
C PRO A 476 32.43 -40.49 7.44
N ALA A 477 33.00 -41.34 8.28
CA ALA A 477 32.52 -42.70 8.46
C ALA A 477 31.01 -42.66 8.73
N ALA A 478 30.26 -43.51 8.02
CA ALA A 478 28.83 -43.66 8.24
C ALA A 478 28.62 -44.04 9.71
N VAL A 479 28.07 -43.12 10.50
CA VAL A 479 27.55 -43.47 11.83
C VAL A 479 26.27 -44.24 11.54
N ASP A 480 26.34 -45.56 11.65
CA ASP A 480 25.19 -46.44 11.74
C ASP A 480 24.37 -46.05 12.98
N VAL A 481 23.44 -45.10 12.78
CA VAL A 481 22.36 -44.87 13.75
C VAL A 481 21.43 -46.06 13.63
N LEU A 482 21.66 -47.02 14.53
CA LEU A 482 20.86 -48.19 14.84
C LEU A 482 19.38 -47.99 14.51
N LYS A 483 18.95 -48.62 13.41
CA LYS A 483 17.61 -49.16 13.28
C LYS A 483 17.48 -50.30 14.30
N ASN A 484 17.05 -50.00 15.51
CA ASN A 484 16.43 -50.98 16.38
C ASN A 484 15.25 -50.31 17.09
N GLY A 485 14.05 -50.64 16.63
CA GLY A 485 12.80 -50.07 17.12
C GLY A 485 11.57 -50.53 16.34
N ARG A 486 11.51 -51.81 15.96
CA ARG A 486 10.26 -52.52 15.65
C ARG A 486 10.36 -53.92 16.26
N GLY A 487 9.52 -54.21 17.25
CA GLY A 487 9.28 -55.57 17.75
C GLY A 487 9.21 -55.71 19.27
N ALA A 488 8.15 -55.19 19.89
CA ALA A 488 7.39 -55.80 21.00
C ALA A 488 6.17 -54.92 21.29
#